data_AF-A0A7W7QB82-F1
#
_entry.id   AF-A0A7W7QB82-F1
#
_cell.length_a   1.000
_cell.length_b   1.000
_cell.length_c   1.000
_cell.angle_alpha   90.00
_cell.angle_beta   90.00
_cell.angle_gamma   90.00
#
_symmetry.space_group_name_H-M   'P 1'
#
loop_
_entity.id
_entity.type
_entity.pdbx_description
1 polymer ?
#
loop_
_entity_poly.entity_id
_entity_poly.type
_entity_poly.pdbx_seq_one_letter_code
_entity_poly.pdbx_strand_id
1 'polypeptide(L)'
;MAFLARGDKLAERGDHDGAIAAYRRAAGSGHPKVTAEAGVRLGTALRRAGEPAKAAAAYRAVMSTGDPDQTPRAAYLLGEVLTDTSHFDEAVAAYEVVIGTGHALRPDALVRLAEVQWYDLHDRAAAIAAYERAIDSGAPATAPCAMLGLADVLCDDDPERAADLYRRAADSGHAEAAPIARQALRQLGG
;
A
#
# COMPACT_ATOMS: atom_id res chain seq x y z
N MET A 1 18.60 -15.77 11.19
CA MET A 1 18.34 -14.84 12.31
C MET A 1 19.49 -13.86 12.59
N ALA A 2 20.73 -14.31 12.81
CA ALA A 2 21.84 -13.40 13.20
C ALA A 2 22.09 -12.22 12.23
N PHE A 3 21.98 -12.45 10.91
CA PHE A 3 22.15 -11.38 9.92
C PHE A 3 20.94 -10.43 9.80
N LEU A 4 19.71 -10.92 10.05
CA LEU A 4 18.51 -10.07 10.12
C LEU A 4 18.63 -9.07 11.27
N ALA A 5 18.85 -9.57 12.49
CA ALA A 5 18.99 -8.72 13.68
C ALA A 5 20.20 -7.78 13.59
N ARG A 6 21.27 -8.18 12.90
CA ARG A 6 22.39 -7.28 12.60
C ARG A 6 21.96 -6.17 11.64
N GLY A 7 21.23 -6.50 10.57
CA GLY A 7 20.71 -5.51 9.61
C GLY A 7 19.83 -4.47 10.29
N ASP A 8 18.93 -4.91 11.18
CA ASP A 8 18.05 -4.02 11.94
C ASP A 8 18.85 -3.02 12.79
N LYS A 9 19.82 -3.52 13.57
CA LYS A 9 20.70 -2.67 14.39
C LYS A 9 21.53 -1.67 13.58
N LEU A 10 21.93 -2.05 12.37
CA LEU A 10 22.68 -1.16 11.48
C LEU A 10 21.76 -0.07 10.91
N ALA A 11 20.55 -0.44 10.51
CA ALA A 11 19.55 0.50 10.03
C ALA A 11 19.15 1.52 11.11
N GLU A 12 18.97 1.08 12.35
CA GLU A 12 18.69 1.94 13.51
C GLU A 12 19.80 2.97 13.77
N ARG A 13 21.05 2.62 13.42
CA ARG A 13 22.23 3.50 13.58
C ARG A 13 22.48 4.39 12.36
N GLY A 14 21.63 4.31 11.33
CA GLY A 14 21.82 5.02 10.06
C GLY A 14 22.89 4.42 9.14
N ASP A 15 23.45 3.25 9.47
CA ASP A 15 24.35 2.53 8.57
C ASP A 15 23.52 1.75 7.53
N HIS A 16 23.04 2.48 6.53
CA HIS A 16 22.17 1.96 5.49
C HIS A 16 22.86 0.89 4.61
N ASP A 17 24.13 1.13 4.25
CA ASP A 17 24.90 0.17 3.44
C ASP A 17 25.18 -1.12 4.20
N GLY A 18 25.57 -1.00 5.48
CA GLY A 18 25.76 -2.15 6.36
C GLY A 18 24.47 -2.95 6.55
N ALA A 19 23.33 -2.27 6.70
CA ALA A 19 22.03 -2.92 6.79
C ALA A 19 21.68 -3.70 5.52
N ILE A 20 21.84 -3.07 4.35
CA ILE A 20 21.61 -3.71 3.05
C ILE A 20 22.49 -4.96 2.89
N ALA A 21 23.78 -4.87 3.23
CA ALA A 21 24.70 -6.00 3.16
C ALA A 21 24.27 -7.16 4.10
N ALA A 22 23.84 -6.83 5.32
CA ALA A 22 23.36 -7.82 6.28
C ALA A 22 22.06 -8.49 5.83
N TYR A 23 21.08 -7.73 5.33
CA TYR A 23 19.83 -8.29 4.80
C TYR A 23 20.08 -9.16 3.56
N ARG A 24 20.97 -8.74 2.65
CA ARG A 24 21.34 -9.55 1.48
C ARG A 24 21.91 -10.91 1.88
N ARG A 25 22.76 -10.95 2.93
CA ARG A 25 23.29 -12.20 3.46
C ARG A 25 22.23 -13.06 4.13
N ALA A 26 21.27 -12.45 4.81
CA ALA A 26 20.13 -13.18 5.38
C ALA A 26 19.20 -13.75 4.30
N ALA A 27 18.93 -12.99 3.24
CA ALA A 27 18.13 -13.43 2.10
C ALA A 27 18.76 -14.64 1.40
N GLY A 28 20.09 -14.66 1.27
CA GLY A 28 20.86 -15.79 0.72
C GLY A 28 21.11 -16.96 1.69
N SER A 29 20.47 -17.00 2.86
CA SER A 29 20.73 -18.05 3.85
C SER A 29 20.16 -19.43 3.51
N GLY A 30 19.25 -19.52 2.53
CA GLY A 30 18.57 -20.75 2.13
C GLY A 30 17.48 -21.23 3.10
N HIS A 31 17.27 -20.55 4.23
CA HIS A 31 16.18 -20.86 5.15
C HIS A 31 14.90 -20.11 4.72
N PRO A 32 13.83 -20.80 4.27
CA PRO A 32 12.70 -20.18 3.57
C PRO A 32 12.11 -18.94 4.25
N LYS A 33 11.73 -19.06 5.54
CA LYS A 33 11.16 -17.93 6.30
C LYS A 33 12.11 -16.74 6.46
N VAL A 34 13.40 -17.02 6.68
CA VAL A 34 14.42 -15.98 6.85
C VAL A 34 14.71 -15.32 5.50
N THR A 35 14.72 -16.10 4.42
CA THR A 35 14.88 -15.60 3.06
C THR A 35 13.77 -14.63 2.69
N ALA A 36 12.51 -15.00 2.94
CA ALA A 36 11.36 -14.15 2.64
C ALA A 36 11.35 -12.88 3.49
N GLU A 37 11.52 -12.98 4.80
CA GLU A 37 11.54 -11.81 5.70
C GLU A 37 12.70 -10.86 5.38
N ALA A 38 13.90 -11.40 5.15
CA ALA A 38 15.07 -10.60 4.78
C ALA A 38 14.92 -9.93 3.42
N GLY A 39 14.27 -10.59 2.46
CA GLY A 39 13.98 -10.00 1.16
C GLY A 39 13.08 -8.77 1.26
N VAL A 40 12.06 -8.80 2.13
CA VAL A 40 11.21 -7.62 2.38
C VAL A 40 12.03 -6.48 3.00
N ARG A 41 12.83 -6.77 4.03
CA ARG A 41 13.67 -5.74 4.68
C ARG A 41 14.72 -5.18 3.72
N LEU A 42 15.31 -6.03 2.88
CA LEU A 42 16.25 -5.63 1.83
C LEU A 42 15.57 -4.67 0.84
N GLY A 43 14.39 -5.02 0.34
CA GLY A 43 13.63 -4.17 -0.58
C GLY A 43 13.33 -2.79 0.03
N THR A 44 12.90 -2.77 1.30
CA THR A 44 12.59 -1.51 2.00
C THR A 44 13.84 -0.65 2.20
N ALA A 45 14.97 -1.27 2.56
CA ALA A 45 16.24 -0.56 2.70
C ALA A 45 16.72 0.03 1.36
N LEU A 46 16.58 -0.73 0.26
CA LEU A 46 16.94 -0.27 -1.09
C LEU A 46 16.04 0.87 -1.56
N ARG A 47 14.73 0.82 -1.31
CA ARG A 47 13.80 1.92 -1.64
C ARG A 47 14.22 3.21 -0.91
N ARG A 48 14.52 3.11 0.39
CA ARG A 48 15.00 4.26 1.20
C ARG A 48 16.36 4.80 0.75
N ALA A 49 17.20 3.95 0.17
CA ALA A 49 18.49 4.35 -0.42
C ALA A 49 18.36 4.98 -1.82
N GLY A 50 17.13 5.19 -2.34
CA GLY A 50 16.93 5.73 -3.68
C GLY A 50 17.19 4.72 -4.80
N GLU A 51 17.08 3.42 -4.50
CA GLU A 51 17.32 2.33 -5.46
C GLU A 51 16.02 1.54 -5.78
N PRO A 52 14.98 2.19 -6.34
CA PRO A 52 13.66 1.59 -6.51
C PRO A 52 13.68 0.35 -7.41
N ALA A 53 14.50 0.33 -8.46
CA ALA A 53 14.62 -0.84 -9.34
C ALA A 53 15.16 -2.08 -8.58
N LYS A 54 16.13 -1.89 -7.68
CA LYS A 54 16.67 -2.98 -6.84
C LYS A 54 15.67 -3.38 -5.76
N ALA A 55 14.92 -2.42 -5.22
CA ALA A 55 13.83 -2.70 -4.27
C ALA A 55 12.75 -3.58 -4.90
N ALA A 56 12.28 -3.22 -6.09
CA ALA A 56 11.30 -3.98 -6.86
C ALA A 56 11.79 -5.41 -7.14
N ALA A 57 13.05 -5.58 -7.54
CA ALA A 57 13.65 -6.90 -7.74
C ALA A 57 13.67 -7.74 -6.44
N ALA A 58 13.99 -7.14 -5.29
CA ALA A 58 13.98 -7.82 -4.01
C ALA A 58 12.56 -8.26 -3.59
N TYR A 59 11.54 -7.42 -3.80
CA TYR A 59 10.15 -7.78 -3.52
C TYR A 59 9.62 -8.88 -4.45
N ARG A 60 9.90 -8.81 -5.76
CA ARG A 60 9.56 -9.88 -6.71
C ARG A 60 10.20 -11.22 -6.32
N ALA A 61 11.43 -11.19 -5.81
CA ALA A 61 12.10 -12.39 -5.31
C ALA A 61 11.39 -12.98 -4.09
N VAL A 62 10.88 -12.16 -3.16
CA VAL A 62 10.04 -12.64 -2.05
C VAL A 62 8.75 -13.26 -2.56
N MET A 63 8.05 -12.62 -3.49
CA MET A 63 6.81 -13.15 -4.05
C MET A 63 7.01 -14.53 -4.70
N SER A 64 8.19 -14.75 -5.31
CA SER A 64 8.56 -16.05 -5.89
C SER A 64 8.80 -17.16 -4.85
N THR A 65 8.95 -16.81 -3.56
CA THR A 65 9.08 -17.82 -2.48
C THR A 65 7.75 -18.48 -2.14
N GLY A 66 6.62 -17.80 -2.43
CA GLY A 66 5.28 -18.25 -2.03
C GLY A 66 5.05 -18.23 -0.52
N ASP A 67 5.89 -17.55 0.27
CA ASP A 67 5.69 -17.43 1.71
C ASP A 67 4.36 -16.70 2.00
N PRO A 68 3.42 -17.30 2.75
CA PRO A 68 2.06 -16.79 2.88
C PRO A 68 1.98 -15.46 3.66
N ASP A 69 2.98 -15.17 4.52
CA ASP A 69 3.00 -13.95 5.32
C ASP A 69 3.76 -12.83 4.61
N GLN A 70 4.87 -13.17 3.94
CA GLN A 70 5.74 -12.19 3.29
C GLN A 70 5.33 -11.87 1.85
N THR A 71 4.70 -12.78 1.13
CA THR A 71 4.27 -12.56 -0.27
C THR A 71 3.29 -11.39 -0.39
N PRO A 72 2.19 -11.31 0.40
CA PRO A 72 1.28 -10.16 0.32
C PRO A 72 1.96 -8.84 0.73
N ARG A 73 2.86 -8.89 1.72
CA ARG A 73 3.62 -7.70 2.14
C ARG A 73 4.58 -7.21 1.06
N ALA A 74 5.30 -8.12 0.40
CA ALA A 74 6.19 -7.81 -0.70
C ALA A 74 5.41 -7.27 -1.91
N ALA A 75 4.26 -7.87 -2.23
CA ALA A 75 3.40 -7.41 -3.32
C ALA A 75 2.85 -6.00 -3.06
N TYR A 76 2.42 -5.69 -1.84
CA TYR A 76 1.99 -4.34 -1.47
C TYR A 76 3.11 -3.30 -1.66
N LEU A 77 4.30 -3.59 -1.12
CA LEU A 77 5.45 -2.69 -1.21
C LEU A 77 6.01 -2.57 -2.63
N LEU A 78 5.90 -3.63 -3.44
CA LEU A 78 6.18 -3.59 -4.87
C LEU A 78 5.21 -2.64 -5.58
N GLY A 79 3.92 -2.73 -5.29
CA GLY A 79 2.90 -1.80 -5.80
C GLY A 79 3.28 -0.35 -5.51
N GLU A 80 3.65 -0.03 -4.27
CA GLU A 80 4.06 1.34 -3.91
C GLU A 80 5.29 1.82 -4.70
N VAL A 81 6.33 0.98 -4.84
CA VAL A 81 7.52 1.33 -5.61
C VAL A 81 7.18 1.55 -7.09
N LEU A 82 6.27 0.76 -7.64
CA LEU A 82 5.87 0.87 -9.04
C LEU A 82 5.02 2.12 -9.27
N THR A 83 4.10 2.47 -8.35
CA THR A 83 3.37 3.74 -8.37
C THR A 83 4.32 4.93 -8.29
N ASP A 84 5.28 4.92 -7.34
CA ASP A 84 6.28 5.98 -7.18
C ASP A 84 7.17 6.18 -8.43
N THR A 85 7.28 5.14 -9.27
CA THR A 85 8.08 5.15 -10.50
C THR A 85 7.23 5.14 -11.76
N SER A 86 5.93 5.40 -11.65
CA SER A 86 4.96 5.49 -12.76
C SER A 86 4.80 4.23 -13.62
N HIS A 87 5.06 3.05 -13.05
CA HIS A 87 4.80 1.75 -13.67
C HIS A 87 3.41 1.23 -13.26
N PHE A 88 2.36 1.97 -13.64
CA PHE A 88 1.01 1.81 -13.09
C PHE A 88 0.36 0.44 -13.36
N ASP A 89 0.49 -0.10 -14.58
CA ASP A 89 -0.06 -1.43 -14.90
C ASP A 89 0.55 -2.54 -14.03
N GLU A 90 1.86 -2.46 -13.78
CA GLU A 90 2.55 -3.40 -12.90
C GLU A 90 2.16 -3.17 -11.43
N ALA A 91 1.92 -1.92 -11.02
CA ALA A 91 1.46 -1.58 -9.68
C ALA A 91 0.08 -2.18 -9.41
N VAL A 92 -0.85 -2.06 -10.37
CA VAL A 92 -2.17 -2.69 -10.33
C VAL A 92 -2.03 -4.19 -10.12
N ALA A 93 -1.23 -4.88 -10.95
CA ALA A 93 -1.02 -6.32 -10.81
C ALA A 93 -0.44 -6.69 -9.43
N ALA A 94 0.46 -5.89 -8.88
CA ALA A 94 1.03 -6.12 -7.56
C ALA A 94 -0.02 -5.97 -6.44
N TYR A 95 -0.88 -4.95 -6.49
CA TYR A 95 -1.97 -4.78 -5.51
C TYR A 95 -3.03 -5.89 -5.63
N GLU A 96 -3.35 -6.34 -6.84
CA GLU A 96 -4.27 -7.46 -7.07
C GLU A 96 -3.79 -8.76 -6.42
N VAL A 97 -2.48 -9.02 -6.41
CA VAL A 97 -1.91 -10.15 -5.66
C VAL A 97 -2.27 -10.06 -4.17
N VAL A 98 -2.10 -8.88 -3.55
CA VAL A 98 -2.47 -8.70 -2.13
C VAL A 98 -3.96 -8.98 -1.93
N ILE A 99 -4.80 -8.43 -2.80
CA ILE A 99 -6.25 -8.56 -2.75
C ILE A 99 -6.68 -10.03 -2.86
N GLY A 100 -6.00 -10.83 -3.69
CA GLY A 100 -6.28 -12.26 -3.86
C GLY A 100 -5.97 -13.13 -2.62
N THR A 101 -5.08 -12.69 -1.73
CA THR A 101 -4.54 -13.54 -0.64
C THR A 101 -5.39 -13.57 0.64
N GLY A 102 -6.34 -12.64 0.82
CA GLY A 102 -7.09 -12.50 2.08
C GLY A 102 -6.28 -11.92 3.24
N HIS A 103 -5.06 -11.45 2.97
CA HIS A 103 -4.18 -10.84 3.96
C HIS A 103 -4.78 -9.55 4.56
N ALA A 104 -4.38 -9.19 5.78
CA ALA A 104 -4.86 -8.01 6.49
C ALA A 104 -4.61 -6.68 5.75
N LEU A 105 -3.68 -6.66 4.80
CA LEU A 105 -3.39 -5.51 3.93
C LEU A 105 -4.37 -5.35 2.77
N ARG A 106 -5.34 -6.26 2.60
CA ARG A 106 -6.30 -6.21 1.49
C ARG A 106 -7.05 -4.85 1.43
N PRO A 107 -7.59 -4.29 2.52
CA PRO A 107 -8.25 -2.99 2.46
C PRO A 107 -7.32 -1.88 1.99
N ASP A 108 -6.10 -1.82 2.50
CA ASP A 108 -5.11 -0.80 2.10
C ASP A 108 -4.70 -0.96 0.64
N ALA A 109 -4.55 -2.20 0.16
CA ALA A 109 -4.27 -2.48 -1.25
C ALA A 109 -5.44 -2.06 -2.16
N LEU A 110 -6.69 -2.20 -1.72
CA LEU A 110 -7.86 -1.72 -2.46
C LEU A 110 -7.87 -0.20 -2.58
N VAL A 111 -7.51 0.53 -1.53
CA VAL A 111 -7.39 2.00 -1.58
C VAL A 111 -6.28 2.41 -2.56
N ARG A 112 -5.08 1.81 -2.46
CA ARG A 112 -3.99 2.12 -3.38
C ARG A 112 -4.32 1.77 -4.83
N LEU A 113 -4.99 0.65 -5.06
CA LEU A 113 -5.49 0.28 -6.38
C LEU A 113 -6.46 1.34 -6.90
N ALA A 114 -7.41 1.79 -6.09
CA ALA A 114 -8.38 2.80 -6.48
C ALA A 114 -7.71 4.15 -6.81
N GLU A 115 -6.70 4.56 -6.04
CA GLU A 115 -5.92 5.78 -6.29
C GLU A 115 -5.21 5.73 -7.65
N VAL A 116 -4.50 4.63 -7.95
CA VAL A 116 -3.83 4.44 -9.26
C VAL A 116 -4.83 4.44 -10.40
N GLN A 117 -5.96 3.74 -10.23
CA GLN A 117 -7.01 3.71 -11.26
C GLN A 117 -7.60 5.09 -11.52
N TRP A 118 -7.79 5.90 -10.47
CA TRP A 118 -8.38 7.23 -10.60
C TRP A 118 -7.41 8.27 -11.18
N TYR A 119 -6.26 8.44 -10.54
CA TYR A 119 -5.34 9.53 -10.84
C TYR A 119 -4.45 9.25 -12.05
N ASP A 120 -4.02 8.00 -12.22
CA ASP A 120 -2.97 7.66 -13.19
C ASP A 120 -3.51 6.97 -14.44
N LEU A 121 -4.49 6.07 -14.28
CA LEU A 121 -5.09 5.32 -15.40
C LEU A 121 -6.42 5.91 -15.89
N HIS A 122 -7.00 6.84 -15.12
CA HIS A 122 -8.30 7.45 -15.39
C HIS A 122 -9.45 6.45 -15.61
N ASP A 123 -9.34 5.24 -15.05
CA ASP A 123 -10.42 4.25 -15.00
C ASP A 123 -11.27 4.50 -13.76
N ARG A 124 -12.24 5.41 -13.94
CA ARG A 124 -13.18 5.79 -12.90
C ARG A 124 -14.00 4.61 -12.37
N ALA A 125 -14.41 3.70 -13.26
CA ALA A 125 -15.26 2.57 -12.87
C ALA A 125 -14.49 1.59 -11.98
N ALA A 126 -13.24 1.30 -12.34
CA ALA A 126 -12.36 0.47 -11.52
C ALA A 126 -12.05 1.13 -10.16
N ALA A 127 -11.82 2.45 -10.14
CA ALA A 127 -11.59 3.20 -8.90
C ALA A 127 -12.79 3.12 -7.94
N ILE A 128 -14.00 3.38 -8.43
CA ILE A 128 -15.24 3.28 -7.63
C ILE A 128 -15.38 1.88 -7.04
N ALA A 129 -15.25 0.84 -7.87
CA ALA A 129 -15.40 -0.54 -7.43
C ALA A 129 -14.36 -0.93 -6.36
N ALA A 130 -13.12 -0.45 -6.49
CA ALA A 130 -12.07 -0.70 -5.52
C ALA A 130 -12.32 0.02 -4.17
N TYR A 131 -12.73 1.29 -4.20
CA TYR A 131 -13.10 2.02 -2.97
C TYR A 131 -14.30 1.40 -2.27
N GLU A 132 -15.36 1.03 -2.99
CA GLU A 132 -16.53 0.36 -2.42
C GLU A 132 -16.14 -0.92 -1.67
N ARG A 133 -15.30 -1.76 -2.29
CA ARG A 133 -14.77 -2.97 -1.65
C ARG A 133 -13.92 -2.67 -0.41
N ALA A 134 -13.19 -1.55 -0.40
CA ALA A 134 -12.43 -1.12 0.77
C ALA A 134 -13.36 -0.66 1.91
N ILE A 135 -14.44 0.06 1.59
CA ILE A 135 -15.47 0.48 2.55
C ILE A 135 -16.20 -0.74 3.13
N ASP A 136 -16.61 -1.67 2.28
CA ASP A 136 -17.34 -2.89 2.64
C ASP A 136 -16.52 -3.83 3.53
N SER A 137 -15.19 -3.73 3.49
CA SER A 137 -14.32 -4.47 4.40
C SER A 137 -14.52 -4.08 5.87
N GLY A 138 -15.08 -2.89 6.14
CA GLY A 138 -15.29 -2.37 7.47
C GLY A 138 -14.00 -2.06 8.25
N ALA A 139 -12.83 -2.06 7.59
CA ALA A 139 -11.54 -1.82 8.23
C ALA A 139 -11.49 -0.40 8.83
N PRO A 140 -11.43 -0.24 10.18
CA PRO A 140 -11.61 1.08 10.80
C PRO A 140 -10.54 2.11 10.42
N ALA A 141 -9.32 1.65 10.12
CA ALA A 141 -8.22 2.51 9.70
C ALA A 141 -8.28 2.90 8.21
N THR A 142 -9.01 2.16 7.39
CA THR A 142 -8.97 2.30 5.93
C THR A 142 -10.30 2.79 5.35
N ALA A 143 -11.43 2.33 5.90
CA ALA A 143 -12.76 2.65 5.39
C ALA A 143 -13.04 4.17 5.35
N PRO A 144 -12.67 4.99 6.36
CA PRO A 144 -12.85 6.44 6.29
C PRO A 144 -12.05 7.10 5.16
N CYS A 145 -10.83 6.63 4.88
CA CYS A 145 -10.02 7.12 3.76
C CYS A 145 -10.61 6.68 2.41
N ALA A 146 -11.13 5.46 2.32
CA ALA A 146 -11.83 5.00 1.12
C ALA A 146 -13.14 5.76 0.86
N MET A 147 -13.87 6.16 1.91
CA MET A 147 -15.04 7.03 1.78
C MET A 147 -14.67 8.40 1.22
N LEU A 148 -13.56 9.00 1.67
CA LEU A 148 -13.06 10.25 1.10
C LEU A 148 -12.75 10.09 -0.38
N GLY A 149 -11.92 9.10 -0.73
CA GLY A 149 -11.54 8.87 -2.12
C GLY A 149 -12.75 8.61 -3.03
N LEU A 150 -13.71 7.81 -2.57
CA LEU A 150 -14.94 7.58 -3.33
C LEU A 150 -15.80 8.85 -3.47
N ALA A 151 -15.91 9.65 -2.40
CA ALA A 151 -16.64 10.91 -2.45
C ALA A 151 -16.00 11.88 -3.45
N ASP A 152 -14.68 11.97 -3.48
CA ASP A 152 -13.94 12.79 -4.45
C ASP A 152 -14.17 12.33 -5.88
N VAL A 153 -14.23 11.02 -6.12
CA VAL A 153 -14.53 10.45 -7.45
C VAL A 153 -15.96 10.76 -7.89
N LEU A 154 -16.90 10.84 -6.94
CA LEU A 154 -18.34 11.03 -7.19
C LEU A 154 -18.82 12.48 -7.17
N CYS A 155 -18.00 13.43 -6.72
CA CYS A 155 -18.46 14.77 -6.34
C CYS A 155 -19.19 15.52 -7.47
N ASP A 156 -18.76 15.35 -8.72
CA ASP A 156 -19.36 16.03 -9.88
C ASP A 156 -20.60 15.30 -10.43
N ASP A 157 -20.64 13.97 -10.36
CA ASP A 157 -21.70 13.15 -10.98
C ASP A 157 -22.84 12.81 -10.02
N ASP A 158 -22.53 12.60 -8.74
CA ASP A 158 -23.46 12.20 -7.69
C ASP A 158 -23.11 12.92 -6.37
N PRO A 159 -23.39 14.23 -6.29
CA PRO A 159 -23.03 15.05 -5.13
C PRO A 159 -23.79 14.64 -3.87
N GLU A 160 -24.99 14.05 -4.00
CA GLU A 160 -25.75 13.55 -2.85
C GLU A 160 -25.04 12.36 -2.20
N ARG A 161 -24.60 11.40 -3.01
CA ARG A 161 -23.83 10.25 -2.53
C ARG A 161 -22.45 10.67 -2.01
N ALA A 162 -21.77 11.60 -2.68
CA ALA A 162 -20.52 12.16 -2.21
C ALA A 162 -20.69 12.82 -0.83
N ALA A 163 -21.75 13.61 -0.62
CA ALA A 163 -22.04 14.24 0.65
C ALA A 163 -22.33 13.23 1.78
N ASP A 164 -23.02 12.12 1.50
CA ASP A 164 -23.21 11.04 2.49
C ASP A 164 -21.87 10.42 2.90
N LEU A 165 -21.01 10.11 1.92
CA LEU A 165 -19.70 9.53 2.17
C LEU A 165 -18.80 10.47 2.97
N TYR A 166 -18.76 11.77 2.64
CA TYR A 166 -18.04 12.75 3.44
C TYR A 166 -18.59 12.85 4.86
N ARG A 167 -19.92 12.79 5.05
CA ARG A 167 -20.52 12.81 6.40
C ARG A 167 -20.09 11.59 7.21
N ARG A 168 -20.15 10.40 6.63
CA ARG A 168 -19.70 9.17 7.29
C ARG A 168 -18.20 9.21 7.62
N ALA A 169 -17.37 9.73 6.72
CA ALA A 169 -15.94 9.91 6.99
C ALA A 169 -15.69 10.94 8.10
N ALA A 170 -16.43 12.05 8.12
CA ALA A 170 -16.37 13.07 9.18
C ALA A 170 -16.76 12.51 10.56
N ASP A 171 -17.82 11.72 10.62
CA ASP A 171 -18.38 11.15 11.84
C ASP A 171 -17.56 9.97 12.37
N SER A 172 -16.70 9.37 11.54
CA SER A 172 -15.81 8.27 11.94
C SER A 172 -14.80 8.64 13.02
N GLY A 173 -14.48 9.93 13.18
CA GLY A 173 -13.42 10.39 14.08
C GLY A 173 -11.99 10.05 13.62
N HIS A 174 -11.81 9.51 12.41
CA HIS A 174 -10.50 9.19 11.84
C HIS A 174 -9.63 10.45 11.74
N ALA A 175 -8.42 10.41 12.31
CA ALA A 175 -7.59 11.60 12.52
C ALA A 175 -7.29 12.37 11.22
N GLU A 176 -7.06 11.65 10.13
CA GLU A 176 -6.74 12.25 8.83
C GLU A 176 -8.00 12.50 8.00
N ALA A 177 -8.94 11.55 7.99
CA ALA A 177 -10.06 11.59 7.05
C ALA A 177 -11.17 12.53 7.51
N ALA A 178 -11.47 12.56 8.81
CA ALA A 178 -12.55 13.36 9.35
C ALA A 178 -12.39 14.89 9.15
N PRO A 179 -11.22 15.52 9.35
CA PRO A 179 -11.08 16.95 9.08
C PRO A 179 -11.23 17.31 7.59
N ILE A 180 -10.68 16.49 6.68
CA ILE A 180 -10.81 16.68 5.23
C ILE A 180 -12.27 16.59 4.81
N ALA A 181 -12.98 15.56 5.27
CA ALA A 181 -14.38 15.35 4.94
C ALA A 181 -15.29 16.51 5.40
N ARG A 182 -15.04 17.05 6.61
CA ARG A 182 -15.75 18.23 7.12
C ARG A 182 -15.49 19.48 6.28
N GLN A 183 -14.28 19.61 5.73
CA GLN A 183 -13.97 20.71 4.83
C GLN A 183 -14.72 20.58 3.50
N ALA A 184 -14.71 19.39 2.89
CA ALA A 184 -15.42 19.12 1.64
C ALA A 184 -16.94 19.38 1.78
N LEU A 185 -17.56 18.95 2.88
CA LEU A 185 -18.98 19.23 3.16
C LEU A 185 -19.32 20.73 3.22
N ARG A 186 -18.41 21.56 3.76
CA ARG A 186 -18.61 23.01 3.79
C ARG A 186 -18.55 23.63 2.40
N GLN A 187 -17.74 23.06 1.51
CA GLN A 187 -17.60 23.52 0.13
C GLN A 187 -18.79 23.11 -0.74
N LEU A 188 -19.38 21.94 -0.50
CA LEU A 188 -20.56 21.45 -1.23
C LEU A 188 -21.87 22.16 -0.88
N GLY A 189 -21.99 22.69 0.34
CA GLY A 189 -23.20 23.39 0.80
C GLY A 189 -23.14 24.92 0.71
N GLY A 190 -22.07 25.46 0.13
CA GLY A 190 -21.82 26.91 0.00
C GLY A 190 -22.26 27.49 -1.33
#